data_AF-A0A4Y2CHJ8-F1
#
_entry.id   AF-A0A4Y2CHJ8-F1
#
_cell.length_a   1.000
_cell.length_b   1.000
_cell.length_c   1.000
_cell.angle_alpha   90.00
_cell.angle_beta   90.00
_cell.angle_gamma   90.00
#
_symmetry.space_group_name_H-M   'P 1'
#
loop_
_entity.id
_entity.type
_entity.pdbx_description
1 polymer ?
#
loop_
_entity_poly.entity_id
_entity_poly.type
_entity_poly.pdbx_seq_one_letter_code
_entity_poly.pdbx_strand_id
1 'polypeptide(L)'
;MANIPLVQNFALPGEVIRKFALDWSADNKIAVCTSKSIFILNSYCSPVEIGFPPPLHKQVIKAPDQPMQLNPIYIPPNPYKYVKSSKDRENLYQILMDHTLNPTPSERAEAFRSFRCCKWSPKGAAGTGRCLLATLTMDHRLALYEEIEKEWKCICI
;
A
#
# COMPACT_ATOMS: atom_id res chain seq x y z
N MET A 1 -39.64 0.04 15.14
CA MET A 1 -38.86 -1.18 14.85
C MET A 1 -37.41 -0.86 15.12
N ALA A 2 -36.73 -1.62 15.97
CA ALA A 2 -35.30 -1.43 16.19
C ALA A 2 -34.54 -1.90 14.95
N ASN A 3 -33.78 -1.02 14.31
CA ASN A 3 -32.86 -1.39 13.24
C ASN A 3 -31.71 -2.19 13.85
N ILE A 4 -31.81 -3.52 13.80
CA ILE A 4 -30.69 -4.39 14.18
C ILE A 4 -29.66 -4.30 13.06
N PRO A 5 -28.42 -3.87 13.33
CA PRO A 5 -27.39 -3.79 12.32
C PRO A 5 -27.02 -5.21 11.84
N LEU A 6 -26.96 -5.38 10.53
CA LEU A 6 -26.42 -6.59 9.92
C LEU A 6 -24.89 -6.57 10.08
N VAL A 7 -24.35 -7.54 10.81
CA VAL A 7 -22.91 -7.69 11.01
C VAL A 7 -22.42 -8.89 10.22
N GLN A 8 -21.44 -8.66 9.35
CA GLN A 8 -20.79 -9.72 8.58
C GLN A 8 -19.32 -9.79 8.98
N ASN A 9 -18.87 -10.99 9.37
CA ASN A 9 -17.48 -11.24 9.77
C ASN A 9 -16.69 -11.76 8.58
N PHE A 10 -15.48 -11.24 8.39
CA PHE A 10 -14.59 -11.68 7.33
C PHE A 10 -13.16 -11.87 7.84
N ALA A 11 -12.55 -13.01 7.50
CA ALA A 11 -11.17 -13.30 7.84
C ALA A 11 -10.22 -12.89 6.70
N LEU A 12 -9.26 -12.02 7.01
CA LEU A 12 -8.21 -11.61 6.08
C LEU A 12 -6.90 -12.30 6.48
N PRO A 13 -6.15 -12.86 5.52
CA PRO A 13 -4.84 -13.42 5.81
C PRO A 13 -3.82 -12.28 6.01
N GLY A 14 -2.97 -12.46 7.02
CA GLY A 14 -1.92 -11.51 7.36
C GLY A 14 -2.30 -10.56 8.48
N GLU A 15 -1.29 -10.07 9.17
CA GLU A 15 -1.48 -9.21 10.34
C GLU A 15 -1.72 -7.76 9.91
N VAL A 16 -2.68 -7.13 10.60
CA VAL A 16 -2.92 -5.69 10.53
C VAL A 16 -2.09 -5.02 11.62
N ILE A 17 -0.85 -4.70 11.30
CA ILE A 17 0.13 -4.21 12.29
C ILE A 17 0.08 -2.68 12.43
N ARG A 18 -0.60 -1.97 11.51
CA ARG A 18 -0.44 -0.52 11.32
C ARG A 18 -1.74 0.26 11.54
N LYS A 19 -1.62 1.49 12.09
CA LYS A 19 -2.78 2.37 12.37
C LYS A 19 -3.50 2.87 11.11
N PHE A 20 -2.81 3.00 9.98
CA PHE A 20 -3.37 3.47 8.71
C PHE A 20 -3.67 2.32 7.74
N ALA A 21 -4.04 1.17 8.30
CA ALA A 21 -4.27 -0.04 7.54
C ALA A 21 -5.65 -0.11 6.90
N LEU A 22 -6.58 0.81 7.19
CA LEU A 22 -7.93 0.77 6.65
C LEU A 22 -8.31 2.14 6.09
N ASP A 23 -8.98 2.13 4.95
CA ASP A 23 -9.52 3.34 4.33
C ASP A 23 -10.82 3.01 3.55
N TRP A 24 -11.78 3.93 3.59
CA TRP A 24 -13.06 3.78 2.90
C TRP A 24 -13.15 4.80 1.76
N SER A 25 -13.42 4.32 0.55
CA SER A 25 -13.61 5.15 -0.62
C SER A 25 -15.00 5.79 -0.67
N ALA A 26 -15.11 6.91 -1.38
CA ALA A 26 -16.39 7.56 -1.65
C ALA A 26 -17.28 6.78 -2.65
N ASP A 27 -16.78 5.72 -3.27
CA ASP A 27 -17.51 4.79 -4.14
C ASP A 27 -17.73 3.42 -3.47
N ASN A 28 -17.86 3.43 -2.14
CA ASN A 28 -18.29 2.31 -1.28
C ASN A 28 -17.37 1.08 -1.27
N LYS A 29 -16.06 1.27 -1.42
CA LYS A 29 -15.06 0.21 -1.29
C LYS A 29 -14.25 0.40 0.00
N ILE A 30 -13.89 -0.71 0.63
CA ILE A 30 -13.02 -0.72 1.80
C ILE A 30 -11.68 -1.32 1.39
N ALA A 31 -10.60 -0.57 1.60
CA ALA A 31 -9.24 -1.08 1.46
C ALA A 31 -8.70 -1.46 2.84
N VAL A 32 -8.11 -2.64 2.95
CA VAL A 32 -7.43 -3.14 4.14
C VAL A 32 -6.01 -3.57 3.79
N CYS A 33 -5.05 -2.82 4.28
CA CYS A 33 -3.62 -3.02 4.14
C CYS A 33 -3.09 -3.96 5.23
N THR A 34 -2.59 -5.13 4.84
CA THR A 34 -1.83 -6.05 5.71
C THR A 34 -0.35 -5.98 5.38
N SER A 35 0.47 -6.72 6.12
CA SER A 35 1.91 -6.79 5.87
C SER A 35 2.28 -7.30 4.46
N LYS A 36 1.44 -8.11 3.80
CA LYS A 36 1.78 -8.72 2.51
C LYS A 36 0.90 -8.28 1.34
N SER A 37 -0.29 -7.74 1.63
CA SER A 37 -1.27 -7.45 0.57
C SER A 37 -2.23 -6.36 1.02
N ILE A 38 -2.83 -5.69 0.05
CA ILE A 38 -4.01 -4.86 0.26
C ILE A 38 -5.22 -5.64 -0.24
N PHE A 39 -6.20 -5.80 0.64
CA PHE A 39 -7.48 -6.40 0.34
C PHE A 39 -8.49 -5.30 0.05
N ILE A 40 -9.21 -5.44 -1.04
CA ILE A 40 -10.26 -4.49 -1.42
C ILE A 40 -11.57 -5.26 -1.33
N LEU A 41 -12.45 -4.76 -0.48
CA LEU A 41 -13.77 -5.30 -0.24
C LEU A 41 -14.79 -4.39 -0.92
N ASN A 42 -15.62 -4.99 -1.76
CA ASN A 42 -16.70 -4.28 -2.43
C ASN A 42 -17.98 -5.13 -2.38
N SER A 43 -19.11 -4.50 -2.09
CA SER A 43 -20.42 -5.14 -2.21
C SER A 43 -21.07 -4.62 -3.49
N TYR A 44 -21.19 -5.49 -4.49
CA TYR A 44 -22.03 -5.22 -5.64
C TYR A 44 -23.43 -5.71 -5.31
N CYS A 45 -24.44 -4.83 -5.42
CA CYS A 45 -25.82 -5.27 -5.36
C CYS A 45 -26.24 -5.62 -6.78
N SER A 46 -26.05 -6.88 -7.19
CA SER A 46 -26.59 -7.36 -8.46
C SER A 46 -28.01 -7.87 -8.25
N PRO A 47 -29.01 -7.47 -9.05
CA PRO A 47 -30.36 -8.03 -8.97
C PRO A 47 -30.41 -9.53 -9.33
N VAL A 48 -29.33 -10.07 -9.89
CA VAL A 48 -29.17 -11.51 -10.21
C VAL A 48 -28.54 -12.27 -9.04
N GLU A 49 -27.81 -11.59 -8.15
CA GLU A 49 -27.20 -12.22 -6.98
C GLU A 49 -28.23 -12.28 -5.85
N ILE A 50 -28.78 -13.47 -5.66
CA ILE A 50 -29.74 -13.78 -4.60
C ILE A 50 -28.94 -14.21 -3.37
N GLY A 51 -28.99 -13.43 -2.29
CA GLY A 51 -28.31 -13.77 -1.04
C GLY A 51 -28.47 -12.69 0.02
N PHE A 52 -28.80 -13.10 1.24
CA PHE A 52 -28.77 -12.24 2.42
C PHE A 52 -27.85 -12.89 3.48
N PRO A 53 -26.79 -12.20 3.94
CA PRO A 53 -26.35 -10.85 3.56
C PRO A 53 -25.88 -10.74 2.08
N PRO A 54 -25.86 -9.53 1.49
CA PRO A 54 -25.30 -9.33 0.14
C PRO A 54 -23.87 -9.87 0.04
N PRO A 55 -23.50 -10.49 -1.10
CA PRO A 55 -22.14 -10.98 -1.27
C PRO A 55 -21.14 -9.83 -1.21
N LEU A 56 -20.01 -10.11 -0.56
CA LEU A 56 -18.87 -9.20 -0.49
C LEU A 56 -17.76 -9.78 -1.36
N HIS A 57 -17.39 -9.05 -2.40
CA HIS A 57 -16.32 -9.44 -3.30
C HIS A 57 -15.00 -8.95 -2.76
N LYS A 58 -14.02 -9.86 -2.76
CA LYS A 58 -12.66 -9.60 -2.31
C LYS A 58 -11.72 -9.61 -3.50
N GLN A 59 -11.02 -8.50 -3.68
CA GLN A 59 -9.89 -8.37 -4.60
C GLN A 59 -8.61 -8.18 -3.79
N VAL A 60 -7.47 -8.50 -4.40
CA VAL A 60 -6.16 -8.47 -3.73
C VAL A 60 -5.14 -7.75 -4.59
N ILE A 61 -4.43 -6.79 -4.00
CA ILE A 61 -3.21 -6.22 -4.53
C ILE A 61 -2.06 -6.78 -3.71
N LYS A 62 -1.16 -7.53 -4.35
CA LYS A 62 0.02 -8.10 -3.69
C LYS A 62 1.12 -7.06 -3.55
N ALA A 63 1.92 -7.21 -2.51
CA ALA A 63 3.19 -6.50 -2.41
C ALA A 63 4.07 -6.77 -3.64
N PRO A 64 4.93 -5.81 -4.06
CA PRO A 64 5.89 -6.04 -5.14
C PRO A 64 6.83 -7.21 -4.84
N ASP A 65 7.12 -8.03 -5.85
CA ASP A 65 8.02 -9.17 -5.70
C ASP A 65 9.49 -8.73 -5.53
N GLN A 66 9.86 -7.62 -6.17
CA GLN A 66 11.21 -7.05 -6.15
C GLN A 66 11.25 -5.74 -5.35
N PRO A 67 12.33 -5.49 -4.60
CA PRO A 67 12.53 -4.21 -3.92
C PRO A 67 12.68 -3.07 -4.92
N MET A 68 12.31 -1.86 -4.50
CA MET A 68 12.52 -0.65 -5.30
C MET A 68 14.02 -0.45 -5.57
N GLN A 69 14.39 -0.48 -6.84
CA GLN A 69 15.74 -0.15 -7.29
C GLN A 69 15.78 1.33 -7.62
N LEU A 70 16.44 2.11 -6.77
CA LEU A 70 16.77 3.48 -7.10
C LEU A 70 17.88 3.49 -8.15
N ASN A 71 17.82 4.45 -9.09
CA ASN A 71 18.93 4.66 -10.01
C ASN A 71 20.22 4.88 -9.20
N PRO A 72 21.34 4.26 -9.59
CA PRO A 72 22.57 4.35 -8.84
C PRO A 72 22.97 5.82 -8.71
N ILE A 73 22.85 6.36 -7.50
CA ILE A 73 23.40 7.66 -7.15
C ILE A 73 24.91 7.45 -7.06
N TYR A 74 25.67 8.17 -7.88
CA TYR A 74 27.12 8.18 -7.76
C TYR A 74 27.49 8.87 -6.45
N ILE A 75 27.74 8.07 -5.41
CA ILE A 75 28.34 8.56 -4.19
C ILE A 75 29.83 8.76 -4.51
N PRO A 76 30.38 9.97 -4.40
CA PRO A 76 31.79 10.20 -4.64
C PRO A 76 32.64 9.24 -3.79
N PRO A 77 33.80 8.78 -4.30
CA PRO A 77 34.53 7.61 -3.82
C PRO A 77 35.06 7.70 -2.36
N ASN A 78 34.81 8.81 -1.67
CA ASN A 78 35.03 8.93 -0.24
C ASN A 78 34.05 9.98 0.35
N PRO A 79 32.86 9.57 0.84
CA PRO A 79 31.91 10.51 1.45
C PRO A 79 32.48 11.19 2.71
N TYR A 80 33.49 10.59 3.36
CA TYR A 80 34.17 11.18 4.51
C TYR A 80 34.98 12.43 4.16
N LYS A 81 35.33 12.66 2.88
CA LYS A 81 35.98 13.91 2.45
C LYS A 81 35.09 15.15 2.62
N TYR A 82 33.78 14.95 2.73
CA TYR A 82 32.80 16.03 2.88
C TYR A 82 32.38 16.26 4.34
N VAL A 83 32.88 15.43 5.27
CA VAL A 83 32.61 15.56 6.71
C VAL A 83 33.55 16.61 7.29
N LYS A 84 33.01 17.81 7.56
CA LYS A 84 33.78 18.93 8.14
C LYS A 84 33.47 19.16 9.62
N SER A 85 32.32 18.68 10.08
CA SER A 85 31.84 18.86 11.45
C SER A 85 31.33 17.55 12.06
N SER A 86 31.13 17.53 13.38
CA SER A 86 30.46 16.44 14.09
C SER A 86 29.04 16.19 13.57
N LYS A 87 28.33 17.27 13.20
CA LYS A 87 26.98 17.21 12.63
C LYS A 87 26.96 16.54 11.26
N ASP A 88 27.97 16.80 10.42
CA ASP A 88 28.08 16.14 9.11
C ASP A 88 28.30 14.63 9.27
N ARG A 89 29.04 14.24 10.32
CA ARG A 89 29.27 12.83 10.65
C ARG A 89 27.98 12.14 11.09
N GLU A 90 27.17 12.79 11.92
CA GLU A 90 25.86 12.28 12.33
C GLU A 90 24.91 12.12 11.13
N ASN A 91 24.86 13.12 10.26
CA ASN A 91 24.06 13.07 9.03
C ASN A 91 24.52 11.93 8.11
N LEU A 92 25.83 11.74 7.94
CA LEU A 92 26.38 10.64 7.15
C LEU A 92 25.99 9.27 7.75
N TYR A 93 26.04 9.12 9.07
CA TYR A 93 25.61 7.87 9.71
C TYR A 93 24.11 7.62 9.52
N GLN A 94 23.26 8.65 9.59
CA GLN A 94 21.84 8.51 9.29
C GLN A 94 21.62 8.03 7.86
N ILE A 95 22.34 8.60 6.88
CA ILE A 95 22.27 8.19 5.47
C ILE A 95 22.75 6.75 5.28
N LEU A 96 23.83 6.33 5.94
CA LEU A 96 24.37 4.97 5.85
C LEU A 96 23.49 3.92 6.55
N MET A 97 22.77 4.31 7.60
CA MET A 97 21.82 3.46 8.31
C MET A 97 20.43 3.45 7.65
N ASP A 98 20.18 4.36 6.70
CA ASP A 98 18.93 4.40 5.96
C ASP A 98 18.81 3.16 5.07
N HIS A 99 17.80 2.35 5.36
CA HIS A 99 17.53 1.08 4.67
C HIS A 99 16.94 1.27 3.27
N THR A 100 16.41 2.44 2.95
CA THR A 100 15.94 2.81 1.61
C THR A 100 17.14 3.10 0.71
N LEU A 101 18.15 3.79 1.24
CA LEU A 101 19.38 4.11 0.52
C LEU A 101 20.38 2.95 0.50
N ASN A 102 20.34 2.07 1.50
CA ASN A 102 21.22 0.90 1.62
C ASN A 102 20.40 -0.41 1.77
N PRO A 103 19.80 -0.91 0.67
CA PRO A 103 18.81 -1.99 0.74
C PRO A 103 19.36 -3.43 0.95
N THR A 104 20.65 -3.66 1.24
CA THR A 104 21.25 -5.02 1.34
C THR A 104 21.55 -5.46 2.78
N PRO A 105 21.34 -6.76 3.15
CA PRO A 105 21.21 -7.95 2.31
C PRO A 105 19.83 -8.64 2.34
N SER A 106 19.66 -9.54 1.37
CA SER A 106 18.47 -10.28 0.89
C SER A 106 17.54 -10.91 1.94
N GLU A 107 17.98 -11.11 3.18
CA GLU A 107 17.18 -11.76 4.23
C GLU A 107 16.19 -10.82 4.92
N ARG A 108 16.47 -9.50 4.98
CA ARG A 108 15.57 -8.51 5.60
C ARG A 108 14.63 -7.82 4.61
N ALA A 109 14.87 -8.00 3.31
CA ALA A 109 14.10 -7.36 2.24
C ALA A 109 12.60 -7.73 2.26
N GLU A 110 12.22 -8.88 2.81
CA GLU A 110 10.81 -9.27 2.98
C GLU A 110 10.02 -8.27 3.83
N ALA A 111 10.62 -7.77 4.92
CA ALA A 111 9.95 -6.82 5.81
C ALA A 111 9.73 -5.46 5.12
N PHE A 112 10.60 -5.07 4.20
CA PHE A 112 10.54 -3.79 3.47
C PHE A 112 9.63 -3.81 2.24
N ARG A 113 9.29 -4.99 1.73
CA ARG A 113 8.28 -5.14 0.65
C ARG A 113 6.84 -5.02 1.18
N SER A 114 6.65 -4.88 2.49
CA SER A 114 5.33 -4.74 3.09
C SER A 114 4.67 -3.39 2.80
N PHE A 115 3.33 -3.37 2.80
CA PHE A 115 2.60 -2.12 2.70
C PHE A 115 2.63 -1.35 4.02
N ARG A 116 2.92 -0.05 3.93
CA ARG A 116 2.87 0.91 5.02
C ARG A 116 1.44 1.42 5.23
N CYS A 117 0.78 1.81 4.14
CA CYS A 117 -0.60 2.28 4.15
C CYS A 117 -1.20 2.29 2.73
N CYS A 118 -2.52 2.48 2.67
CA CYS A 118 -3.27 2.73 1.45
C CYS A 118 -4.28 3.86 1.67
N LYS A 119 -4.55 4.65 0.62
CA LYS A 119 -5.49 5.77 0.68
C LYS A 119 -6.28 5.93 -0.60
N TRP A 120 -7.57 6.19 -0.46
CA TRP A 120 -8.45 6.47 -1.58
C TRP A 120 -8.33 7.94 -2.03
N SER A 121 -8.41 8.16 -3.33
CA SER A 121 -8.61 9.49 -3.88
C SER A 121 -10.06 9.95 -3.67
N PRO A 122 -10.34 11.25 -3.89
CA PRO A 122 -11.70 11.71 -4.13
C PRO A 122 -12.34 10.99 -5.32
N LYS A 123 -13.68 10.97 -5.31
CA LYS A 123 -14.49 10.44 -6.41
C LYS A 123 -14.27 11.25 -7.69
N GLY A 124 -14.07 10.57 -8.81
CA GLY A 124 -13.84 11.20 -10.12
C GLY A 124 -12.37 11.37 -10.50
N ALA A 125 -11.44 10.90 -9.66
CA ALA A 125 -10.02 10.86 -10.04
C ALA A 125 -9.71 9.73 -11.04
N ALA A 126 -10.51 8.67 -11.06
CA ALA A 126 -10.44 7.59 -12.03
C ALA A 126 -11.51 7.75 -13.14
N GLY A 127 -11.41 6.94 -14.20
CA GLY A 127 -12.44 6.86 -15.23
C GLY A 127 -13.82 6.55 -14.65
N THR A 128 -14.88 6.98 -15.33
CA THR A 128 -16.29 6.71 -14.95
C THR A 128 -16.73 7.22 -13.57
N GLY A 129 -16.04 8.23 -13.01
CA GLY A 129 -16.43 8.81 -11.72
C GLY A 129 -16.03 7.96 -10.51
N ARG A 130 -15.03 7.09 -10.64
CA ARG A 130 -14.55 6.19 -9.57
C ARG A 130 -13.40 6.82 -8.76
N CYS A 131 -13.00 6.16 -7.68
CA CYS A 131 -11.82 6.51 -6.91
C CYS A 131 -10.60 5.73 -7.41
N LEU A 132 -9.41 6.33 -7.30
CA LEU A 132 -8.10 5.66 -7.39
C LEU A 132 -7.66 5.20 -6.00
N LEU A 133 -6.86 4.15 -5.96
CA LEU A 133 -6.20 3.70 -4.73
C LEU A 133 -4.71 4.02 -4.79
N ALA A 134 -4.24 4.83 -3.85
CA ALA A 134 -2.82 5.03 -3.61
C ALA A 134 -2.31 4.02 -2.58
N THR A 135 -1.14 3.44 -2.82
CA THR A 135 -0.48 2.51 -1.91
C THR A 135 0.95 2.95 -1.67
N LEU A 136 1.40 2.86 -0.42
CA LEU A 136 2.78 3.15 -0.04
C LEU A 136 3.37 1.91 0.62
N THR A 137 4.50 1.44 0.11
CA THR A 137 5.28 0.35 0.71
C THR A 137 6.34 0.89 1.69
N MET A 138 6.95 -0.01 2.45
CA MET A 138 8.01 0.32 3.41
C MET A 138 9.34 0.71 2.72
N ASP A 139 9.57 0.29 1.49
CA ASP A 139 10.67 0.74 0.63
C ASP A 139 10.35 2.04 -0.14
N HIS A 140 9.35 2.81 0.32
CA HIS A 140 8.98 4.13 -0.20
C HIS A 140 8.45 4.15 -1.65
N ARG A 141 8.00 3.01 -2.17
CA ARG A 141 7.32 2.95 -3.47
C ARG A 141 5.87 3.43 -3.30
N LEU A 142 5.57 4.56 -3.93
CA LEU A 142 4.20 5.04 -4.09
C LEU A 142 3.66 4.46 -5.40
N ALA A 143 2.46 3.88 -5.37
CA ALA A 143 1.80 3.42 -6.58
C ALA A 143 0.33 3.81 -6.57
N LEU A 144 -0.20 4.09 -7.76
CA LEU A 144 -1.61 4.35 -8.00
C LEU A 144 -2.23 3.18 -8.74
N TYR A 145 -3.43 2.78 -8.29
CA TYR A 145 -4.21 1.72 -8.88
C TYR A 145 -5.60 2.21 -9.29
N GLU A 146 -6.06 1.70 -10.42
CA GLU A 146 -7.41 1.90 -10.96
C GLU A 146 -8.09 0.55 -11.16
N GLU A 147 -9.40 0.50 -10.90
CA GLU A 147 -10.21 -0.68 -11.21
C GLU A 147 -10.69 -0.63 -12.67
N ILE A 148 -10.12 -1.47 -13.51
CA ILE A 148 -10.45 -1.62 -14.93
C ILE A 148 -10.98 -3.03 -15.13
N GLU A 149 -12.21 -3.17 -15.66
CA GLU A 149 -12.82 -4.48 -15.95
C GLU A 149 -12.89 -5.44 -14.73
N LYS A 150 -13.10 -4.89 -13.52
CA LYS A 150 -13.10 -5.62 -12.23
C LYS A 150 -11.73 -6.16 -11.81
N GLU A 151 -10.65 -5.61 -12.35
CA GLU A 151 -9.27 -5.88 -11.92
C GLU A 151 -8.58 -4.59 -11.50
N TRP A 152 -7.73 -4.66 -10.48
CA TRP A 152 -6.92 -3.52 -10.04
C TRP A 152 -5.61 -3.48 -10.81
N LYS A 153 -5.47 -2.48 -11.67
CA LYS A 153 -4.28 -2.28 -12.49
C LYS A 153 -3.48 -1.10 -11.96
N CYS A 154 -2.16 -1.28 -11.89
CA CYS A 154 -1.26 -0.20 -11.51
C CYS A 154 -1.08 0.75 -12.71
N ILE A 155 -1.38 2.03 -12.51
CA ILE A 155 -1.33 3.06 -13.56
C ILE A 155 -0.13 4.01 -13.41
N CYS A 156 0.48 4.06 -12.22
CA CYS A 156 1.63 4.91 -11.93
C CYS A 156 2.42 4.34 -10.74
N ILE A 157 3.75 4.42 -10.80
CA ILE A 157 4.75 4.04 -9.78
C ILE A 157 5.78 5.16 -9.70
#